data_AF-A0A7V9RJ34-F1
#
_entry.id   AF-A0A7V9RJ34-F1
#
_cell.length_a   1.000
_cell.length_b   1.000
_cell.length_c   1.000
_cell.angle_alpha   90.00
_cell.angle_beta   90.00
_cell.angle_gamma   90.00
#
_symmetry.space_group_name_H-M   'P 1'
#
loop_
_entity.id
_entity.type
_entity.pdbx_description
1 polymer ?
#
loop_
_entity_poly.entity_id
_entity_poly.type
_entity_poly.pdbx_seq_one_letter_code
_entity_poly.pdbx_strand_id
1 'polypeptide(L)'
;MPDHDVIVVGAGLSGLAAARTLDAAGLDVVVLEARDRVGGRTLNESVGEGLDQVVEVGGQWVGPSQHEAMGLVRELGLETHPTHAEGKNLFEDRRGKLRRYSGTIPRLNPLVLADYGRADLKFKRLAKKVDPEAPWDTPGAARLDEQTMATWI
;
A
#
# COMPACT_ATOMS: atom_id res chain seq x y z
N MET A 1 7.33 5.01 -35.63
CA MET A 1 7.44 3.81 -34.77
C MET A 1 6.84 2.66 -35.54
N PRO A 2 7.34 1.42 -35.41
CA PRO A 2 6.61 0.27 -35.89
C PRO A 2 5.22 0.23 -35.22
N ASP A 3 4.25 -0.35 -35.91
CA ASP A 3 2.92 -0.57 -35.36
C ASP A 3 3.02 -1.68 -34.29
N HIS A 4 2.32 -1.49 -33.17
CA HIS A 4 2.24 -2.46 -32.06
C HIS A 4 0.75 -2.73 -31.75
N ASP A 5 0.42 -3.93 -31.27
CA ASP A 5 -0.95 -4.27 -30.88
C ASP A 5 -1.38 -3.47 -29.65
N VAL A 6 -0.47 -3.27 -28.68
CA VAL A 6 -0.74 -2.52 -27.46
C VAL A 6 0.45 -1.63 -27.08
N ILE A 7 0.15 -0.38 -26.71
CA ILE A 7 1.09 0.55 -26.10
C ILE A 7 0.71 0.73 -24.63
N VAL A 8 1.61 0.36 -23.72
CA VAL A 8 1.46 0.60 -22.28
C VAL A 8 2.24 1.85 -21.90
N VAL A 9 1.56 2.84 -21.31
CA VAL A 9 2.18 4.08 -20.84
C VAL A 9 2.53 3.97 -19.35
N GLY A 10 3.82 3.88 -19.06
CA GLY A 10 4.40 3.79 -17.71
C GLY A 10 4.87 2.39 -17.35
N ALA A 11 6.15 2.24 -17.01
CA ALA A 11 6.79 1.01 -16.54
C ALA A 11 6.82 0.90 -15.01
N GLY A 12 5.74 1.31 -14.34
CA GLY A 12 5.49 0.95 -12.94
C GLY A 12 4.92 -0.47 -12.81
N LEU A 13 4.74 -0.95 -11.58
CA LEU A 13 4.23 -2.32 -11.31
C LEU A 13 2.95 -2.65 -12.11
N SER A 14 1.98 -1.73 -12.19
CA SER A 14 0.73 -1.95 -12.94
C SER A 14 0.95 -2.10 -14.44
N GLY A 15 1.80 -1.24 -15.04
CA GLY A 15 2.06 -1.27 -16.48
C GLY A 15 2.88 -2.49 -16.88
N LEU A 16 3.89 -2.85 -16.08
CA LEU A 16 4.69 -4.05 -16.30
C LEU A 16 3.86 -5.33 -16.12
N ALA A 17 2.96 -5.37 -15.13
CA ALA A 17 2.04 -6.50 -14.95
C ALA A 17 1.12 -6.65 -16.17
N ALA A 18 0.51 -5.55 -16.65
CA ALA A 18 -0.33 -5.57 -17.84
C ALA A 18 0.44 -6.01 -19.09
N ALA A 19 1.62 -5.43 -19.34
CA ALA A 19 2.47 -5.76 -20.47
C ALA A 19 2.84 -7.25 -20.47
N ARG A 20 3.21 -7.78 -19.30
CA ARG A 20 3.53 -9.20 -19.12
C ARG A 20 2.34 -10.12 -19.40
N THR A 21 1.13 -9.77 -18.95
CA THR A 21 -0.08 -10.55 -19.25
C THR A 21 -0.41 -10.55 -20.74
N LEU A 22 -0.28 -9.40 -21.40
CA LEU A 22 -0.58 -9.24 -22.83
C LEU A 22 0.46 -9.93 -23.72
N ASP A 23 1.75 -9.81 -23.38
CA ASP A 23 2.86 -10.51 -24.05
C ASP A 23 2.70 -12.03 -23.93
N ALA A 24 2.35 -12.54 -22.73
CA ALA A 24 2.04 -13.95 -22.53
C ALA A 24 0.82 -14.44 -23.33
N ALA A 25 -0.08 -13.54 -23.75
CA ALA A 25 -1.19 -13.83 -24.65
C ALA A 25 -0.81 -13.76 -26.14
N GLY A 26 0.46 -13.45 -26.47
CA GLY A 26 1.00 -13.43 -27.82
C GLY A 26 0.80 -12.12 -28.59
N LEU A 27 0.52 -11.01 -27.89
CA LEU A 27 0.37 -9.68 -28.50
C LEU A 27 1.72 -8.96 -28.59
N ASP A 28 1.91 -8.13 -29.61
CA ASP A 28 3.05 -7.22 -29.71
C ASP A 28 2.84 -5.99 -28.81
N VAL A 29 3.59 -5.93 -27.71
CA VAL A 29 3.44 -4.92 -26.67
C VAL A 29 4.70 -4.06 -26.54
N VAL A 30 4.52 -2.74 -26.59
CA VAL A 30 5.58 -1.79 -26.24
C VAL A 30 5.22 -1.04 -24.95
N VAL A 31 6.21 -0.86 -24.07
CA VAL A 31 6.07 -0.08 -22.83
C VAL A 31 6.85 1.22 -22.97
N LEU A 32 6.19 2.34 -22.78
CA LEU A 32 6.79 3.68 -22.81
C LEU A 32 6.90 4.23 -21.40
N GLU A 33 8.13 4.38 -20.89
CA GLU A 33 8.41 4.96 -19.58
C GLU A 33 9.02 6.36 -19.73
N ALA A 34 8.57 7.28 -18.88
CA ALA A 34 9.03 8.66 -18.91
C ALA A 34 10.43 8.84 -18.25
N ARG A 35 10.80 7.95 -17.33
CA ARG A 35 12.09 7.93 -16.66
C ARG A 35 13.12 7.06 -17.38
N ASP A 36 14.36 7.20 -16.96
CA ASP A 36 15.49 6.33 -17.30
C ASP A 36 15.48 4.97 -16.57
N ARG A 37 14.44 4.72 -15.76
CA ARG A 37 14.27 3.49 -14.97
C ARG A 37 12.81 3.07 -14.89
N VAL A 38 12.60 1.79 -14.64
CA VAL A 38 11.29 1.21 -14.32
C VAL A 38 10.96 1.33 -12.82
N GLY A 39 9.81 0.79 -12.42
CA GLY A 39 9.36 0.67 -11.01
C GLY A 39 8.43 1.79 -10.56
N GLY A 40 8.59 3.00 -11.11
CA GLY A 40 7.72 4.13 -10.80
C GLY A 40 7.81 4.52 -9.31
N ARG A 41 6.77 4.17 -8.54
CA ARG A 41 6.67 4.43 -7.09
C ARG A 41 7.45 3.43 -6.22
N THR A 42 8.09 2.42 -6.82
CA THR A 42 9.07 1.58 -6.16
C THR A 42 10.47 1.93 -6.68
N LEU A 43 11.45 1.97 -5.78
CA LEU A 43 12.83 2.30 -6.11
C LEU A 43 13.76 1.84 -4.99
N ASN A 44 14.76 1.06 -5.37
CA ASN A 44 15.86 0.65 -4.54
C ASN A 44 17.00 1.65 -4.74
N GLU A 45 17.46 2.27 -3.66
CA GLU A 45 18.55 3.24 -3.64
C GLU A 45 19.76 2.63 -2.94
N SER A 46 20.93 2.71 -3.57
CA SER A 46 22.19 2.31 -2.92
C SER A 46 22.62 3.39 -1.93
N VAL A 47 22.81 3.02 -0.67
CA VAL A 47 23.34 3.91 0.39
C VAL A 47 24.82 3.60 0.71
N GLY A 48 25.43 2.70 -0.06
CA GLY A 48 26.85 2.41 -0.04
C GLY A 48 27.26 1.51 -1.22
N GLU A 49 28.40 0.83 -1.09
CA GLU A 49 28.99 0.01 -2.17
C GLU A 49 28.62 -1.48 -2.07
N GLY A 50 28.08 -1.92 -0.93
CA GLY A 50 27.65 -3.30 -0.70
C GLY A 50 26.22 -3.60 -1.17
N LEU A 51 25.96 -4.85 -1.57
CA LEU A 51 24.61 -5.31 -1.93
C LEU A 51 23.63 -5.33 -0.73
N ASP A 52 24.16 -5.34 0.49
CA ASP A 52 23.44 -5.20 1.75
C ASP A 52 23.16 -3.73 2.12
N GLN A 53 23.66 -2.79 1.33
CA GLN A 53 23.53 -1.34 1.54
C GLN A 53 22.52 -0.74 0.57
N VAL A 54 21.36 -1.38 0.46
CA VAL A 54 20.24 -0.95 -0.39
C VAL A 54 19.03 -0.66 0.48
N VAL A 55 18.38 0.48 0.23
CA VAL A 55 17.13 0.86 0.91
C VAL A 55 16.03 1.10 -0.11
N GLU A 56 14.79 0.81 0.28
CA GLU A 56 13.62 1.21 -0.51
C GLU A 56 13.30 2.68 -0.23
N VAL A 57 13.25 3.50 -1.28
CA VAL A 57 12.81 4.91 -1.19
C VAL A 57 11.40 5.10 -1.74
N GLY A 58 10.69 3.99 -1.96
CA GLY A 58 9.32 3.93 -2.47
C GLY A 58 8.43 2.97 -1.68
N GLY A 59 7.50 2.31 -2.38
CA GLY A 59 6.66 1.26 -1.77
C GLY A 59 7.47 -0.01 -1.44
N GLN A 60 7.35 -0.49 -0.20
CA GLN A 60 8.20 -1.56 0.34
C GLN A 60 7.44 -2.76 0.94
N TRP A 61 6.25 -2.54 1.52
CA TRP A 61 5.57 -3.57 2.31
C TRP A 61 4.56 -4.37 1.50
N VAL A 62 4.65 -5.70 1.62
CA VAL A 62 3.61 -6.66 1.24
C VAL A 62 3.06 -7.36 2.48
N GLY A 63 1.83 -7.87 2.40
CA GLY A 63 1.15 -8.50 3.53
C GLY A 63 0.23 -9.67 3.14
N PRO A 64 -0.28 -10.43 4.12
CA PRO A 64 -0.96 -11.71 3.88
C PRO A 64 -2.16 -11.65 2.94
N SER A 65 -2.91 -10.54 2.92
CA SER A 65 -4.11 -10.39 2.07
C SER A 65 -3.81 -9.87 0.66
N GLN A 66 -2.55 -9.58 0.33
CA GLN A 66 -2.15 -9.03 -0.97
C GLN A 66 -1.78 -10.17 -1.94
N HIS A 67 -2.79 -10.99 -2.28
CA HIS A 67 -2.62 -12.25 -3.00
C HIS A 67 -1.92 -12.09 -4.35
N GLU A 68 -2.29 -11.09 -5.14
CA GLU A 68 -1.69 -10.85 -6.47
C GLU A 68 -0.21 -10.46 -6.38
N ALA A 69 0.13 -9.52 -5.50
CA ALA A 69 1.52 -9.12 -5.27
C ALA A 69 2.36 -10.29 -4.76
N MET A 70 1.85 -11.05 -3.80
CA MET A 70 2.53 -12.25 -3.29
C MET A 70 2.63 -13.37 -4.34
N GLY A 71 1.67 -13.44 -5.27
CA GLY A 71 1.71 -14.32 -6.44
C GLY A 71 2.90 -14.00 -7.34
N LEU A 72 3.03 -12.72 -7.71
CA LEU A 72 4.16 -12.23 -8.52
C LEU A 72 5.51 -12.44 -7.83
N VAL A 73 5.60 -12.20 -6.52
CA VAL A 73 6.82 -12.49 -5.74
C VAL A 73 7.26 -13.95 -5.93
N ARG A 74 6.34 -14.91 -5.81
CA ARG A 74 6.65 -16.33 -6.00
C ARG A 74 7.03 -16.67 -7.44
N GLU A 75 6.28 -16.14 -8.39
CA GLU A 75 6.50 -16.41 -9.82
C GLU A 75 7.85 -15.89 -10.31
N LEU A 76 8.28 -14.74 -9.78
CA LEU A 76 9.58 -14.14 -10.09
C LEU A 76 10.74 -14.72 -9.27
N GLY A 77 10.47 -15.69 -8.38
CA GLY A 77 11.49 -16.30 -7.52
C GLY A 77 12.08 -15.34 -6.47
N LEU A 78 11.32 -14.33 -6.07
CA LEU A 78 11.72 -13.34 -5.07
C LEU A 78 11.39 -13.82 -3.64
N GLU A 79 12.13 -13.30 -2.67
CA GLU A 79 11.95 -13.60 -1.26
C GLU A 79 11.40 -12.39 -0.48
N THR A 80 10.69 -12.67 0.62
CA THR A 80 10.23 -11.66 1.58
C THR A 80 10.82 -11.95 2.96
N HIS A 81 11.05 -10.91 3.75
CA HIS A 81 11.43 -11.03 5.15
C HIS A 81 10.44 -10.26 6.05
N PRO A 82 10.21 -10.71 7.29
CA PRO A 82 9.35 -9.99 8.22
C PRO A 82 9.99 -8.66 8.64
N THR A 83 9.19 -7.60 8.74
CA THR A 83 9.64 -6.36 9.39
C THR A 83 10.01 -6.66 10.85
N HIS A 84 11.20 -6.22 11.27
CA HIS A 84 11.64 -6.39 12.66
C HIS A 84 10.65 -5.71 13.62
N ALA A 85 10.05 -6.50 14.50
CA ALA A 85 9.04 -6.04 15.45
C ALA A 85 9.30 -6.57 16.88
N GLU A 86 10.51 -7.06 17.15
CA GLU A 86 10.87 -7.55 18.47
C GLU A 86 11.04 -6.40 19.47
N GLY A 87 10.73 -6.65 20.73
CA GLY A 87 10.84 -5.68 21.80
C GLY A 87 9.55 -4.92 22.12
N LYS A 88 9.67 -3.62 22.41
CA LYS A 88 8.55 -2.78 22.85
C LYS A 88 8.36 -1.62 21.89
N ASN A 89 7.12 -1.37 21.51
CA ASN A 89 6.71 -0.18 20.76
C ASN A 89 6.90 1.08 21.63
N LEU A 90 7.13 2.20 20.97
CA LEU A 90 7.23 3.53 21.60
C LEU A 90 6.01 4.37 21.22
N PHE A 91 5.41 5.01 22.21
CA PHE A 91 4.33 5.98 22.04
C PHE A 91 4.72 7.27 22.74
N GLU A 92 4.73 8.38 22.00
CA GLU A 92 4.92 9.73 22.55
C GLU A 92 3.55 10.40 22.72
N ASP A 93 3.24 10.83 23.95
CA ASP A 93 2.02 11.60 24.18
C ASP A 93 2.18 13.08 23.80
N ARG A 94 1.06 13.81 23.77
CA ARG A 94 1.05 15.25 23.42
C ARG A 94 1.90 16.14 24.33
N ARG A 95 2.39 15.63 25.45
CA ARG A 95 3.28 16.35 26.38
C ARG A 95 4.75 15.96 26.19
N GLY A 96 5.06 15.20 25.14
CA GLY A 96 6.41 14.71 24.84
C GLY A 96 6.84 13.51 25.70
N LYS A 97 5.92 12.89 26.46
CA LYS A 97 6.29 11.77 27.32
C LYS A 97 6.27 10.46 26.54
N LEU A 98 7.45 9.85 26.42
CA LEU A 98 7.63 8.53 25.82
C LEU A 98 7.16 7.41 26.76
N ARG A 99 6.41 6.46 26.19
CA ARG A 99 5.90 5.27 26.88
C ARG A 99 6.20 4.03 26.04
N ARG A 100 6.73 2.99 26.70
CA ARG A 100 6.93 1.68 26.10
C ARG A 100 5.69 0.81 26.27
N TYR A 101 5.28 0.08 25.24
CA TYR A 101 4.16 -0.86 25.30
C TYR A 101 4.40 -2.11 24.44
N SER A 102 3.58 -3.13 24.65
CA SER A 102 3.55 -4.36 23.87
C SER A 102 2.14 -4.56 23.31
N GLY A 103 2.03 -5.25 22.17
CA GLY A 103 0.77 -5.39 21.43
C GLY A 103 0.49 -4.20 20.51
N THR A 104 -0.73 -4.12 20.00
CA THR A 104 -1.12 -3.18 18.94
C THR A 104 -1.51 -1.81 19.45
N ILE A 105 -2.07 -1.71 20.67
CA ILE A 105 -2.62 -0.47 21.23
C ILE A 105 -1.83 -0.09 22.50
N PRO A 106 -1.33 1.16 22.63
CA PRO A 106 -0.68 1.62 23.85
C PRO A 106 -1.63 1.66 25.04
N ARG A 107 -1.09 1.69 26.27
CA ARG A 107 -1.91 1.90 27.48
C ARG A 107 -2.43 3.34 27.51
N LEU A 108 -3.68 3.52 27.10
CA LEU A 108 -4.38 4.79 27.07
C LEU A 108 -5.39 4.89 28.23
N ASN A 109 -5.90 6.12 28.46
CA ASN A 109 -7.01 6.34 29.39
C ASN A 109 -8.24 5.53 28.92
N PRO A 110 -8.97 4.84 29.81
CA PRO A 110 -10.17 4.08 29.44
C PRO A 110 -11.21 4.86 28.63
N LEU A 111 -11.40 6.15 28.90
CA LEU A 111 -12.32 7.00 28.14
C LEU A 111 -11.83 7.22 26.70
N VAL A 112 -10.52 7.38 26.51
CA VAL A 112 -9.90 7.49 25.18
C VAL A 112 -10.01 6.17 24.42
N LEU A 113 -9.82 5.04 25.10
CA LEU A 113 -10.01 3.72 24.50
C LEU A 113 -11.46 3.49 24.06
N ALA A 114 -12.43 3.90 24.87
CA ALA A 114 -13.85 3.79 24.53
C ALA A 114 -14.20 4.65 23.31
N ASP A 115 -13.69 5.89 23.24
CA ASP A 115 -13.91 6.80 22.12
C ASP A 115 -13.26 6.27 20.82
N TYR A 116 -12.00 5.83 20.89
CA TYR A 116 -11.34 5.14 19.78
C TYR A 116 -12.12 3.91 19.30
N GLY A 117 -12.58 3.06 20.23
CA GLY A 117 -13.38 1.89 19.89
C GLY A 117 -14.71 2.24 19.20
N ARG A 118 -15.35 3.35 19.61
CA ARG A 118 -16.55 3.86 18.94
C ARG A 118 -16.24 4.34 17.52
N ALA A 119 -15.14 5.06 17.32
CA ALA A 119 -14.70 5.53 16.01
C ALA A 119 -14.34 4.36 15.07
N ASP A 120 -13.57 3.37 15.55
CA ASP A 120 -13.22 2.16 14.82
C ASP A 120 -14.47 1.35 14.41
N LEU A 121 -15.43 1.20 15.33
CA LEU A 121 -16.69 0.51 15.02
C LEU A 121 -17.52 1.28 13.98
N LYS A 122 -17.60 2.61 14.08
CA LYS A 122 -18.26 3.48 13.10
C LYS A 122 -17.60 3.33 11.73
N PHE A 123 -16.27 3.37 11.67
CA PHE A 123 -15.49 3.20 10.45
C PHE A 123 -15.71 1.83 9.81
N LYS A 124 -15.56 0.75 10.57
CA LYS A 124 -15.75 -0.62 10.07
C LYS A 124 -17.17 -0.88 9.57
N ARG A 125 -18.19 -0.31 10.23
CA ARG A 125 -19.58 -0.40 9.75
C ARG A 125 -19.80 0.36 8.45
N LEU A 126 -19.11 1.48 8.26
CA LEU A 126 -19.13 2.21 7.01
C LEU A 126 -18.40 1.43 5.91
N ALA A 127 -17.16 1.01 6.14
CA ALA A 127 -16.36 0.25 5.19
C ALA A 127 -17.07 -1.02 4.69
N LYS A 128 -17.80 -1.73 5.56
CA LYS A 128 -18.59 -2.91 5.17
C LYS A 128 -19.76 -2.63 4.21
N LYS A 129 -20.20 -1.37 4.11
CA LYS A 129 -21.33 -0.97 3.24
C LYS A 129 -20.86 -0.40 1.92
N VAL A 130 -19.61 0.05 1.85
CA VAL A 130 -19.04 0.64 0.64
C VAL A 130 -18.64 -0.48 -0.30
N ASP A 131 -19.18 -0.45 -1.50
CA ASP A 131 -18.72 -1.30 -2.60
C ASP A 131 -17.33 -0.80 -3.05
N PRO A 132 -16.26 -1.60 -2.96
CA PRO A 132 -14.93 -1.17 -3.39
C PRO A 132 -14.82 -0.98 -4.91
N GLU A 133 -15.64 -1.65 -5.72
CA GLU A 133 -15.61 -1.56 -7.18
C GLU A 133 -16.44 -0.37 -7.70
N ALA A 134 -17.47 0.01 -6.95
CA ALA A 134 -18.35 1.13 -7.28
C ALA A 134 -18.70 1.97 -6.04
N PRO A 135 -17.72 2.61 -5.37
CA PRO A 135 -17.96 3.33 -4.12
C PRO A 135 -18.94 4.51 -4.28
N TRP A 136 -18.98 5.12 -5.47
CA TRP A 136 -19.92 6.20 -5.82
C TRP A 136 -21.39 5.75 -5.88
N ASP A 137 -21.66 4.47 -6.11
CA ASP A 137 -23.02 3.92 -6.17
C ASP A 137 -23.53 3.49 -4.78
N THR A 138 -22.68 3.54 -3.76
CA THR A 138 -23.05 3.18 -2.38
C THR A 138 -24.11 4.17 -1.83
N PRO A 139 -25.16 3.70 -1.14
CA PRO A 139 -26.15 4.57 -0.53
C PRO A 139 -25.53 5.64 0.39
N GLY A 140 -25.73 6.91 0.03
CA GLY A 140 -25.19 8.07 0.76
C GLY A 140 -23.75 8.45 0.38
N ALA A 141 -23.21 7.94 -0.72
CA ALA A 141 -21.88 8.27 -1.25
C ALA A 141 -21.67 9.78 -1.40
N ALA A 142 -22.59 10.51 -2.05
CA ALA A 142 -22.48 11.96 -2.22
C ALA A 142 -22.26 12.71 -0.89
N ARG A 143 -23.02 12.36 0.16
CA ARG A 143 -22.86 12.98 1.49
C ARG A 143 -21.52 12.62 2.16
N LEU A 144 -20.98 11.43 1.89
CA LEU A 144 -19.67 11.02 2.39
C LEU A 144 -18.54 11.71 1.62
N ASP A 145 -18.73 11.95 0.32
CA ASP A 145 -17.76 12.58 -0.56
C ASP A 145 -17.73 14.12 -0.39
N GLU A 146 -18.86 14.71 0.02
CA GLU A 146 -18.97 16.14 0.36
C GLU A 146 -18.25 16.54 1.66
N GLN A 147 -17.77 15.58 2.46
CA GLN A 147 -17.09 15.84 3.72
C GLN A 147 -15.66 15.32 3.71
N THR A 148 -14.76 16.06 4.34
CA THR A 148 -13.40 15.57 4.57
C THR A 148 -13.41 14.46 5.63
N MET A 149 -12.36 13.63 5.66
CA MET A 149 -12.15 12.68 6.76
C MET A 149 -12.07 13.39 8.12
N ALA A 150 -11.49 14.60 8.17
CA ALA A 150 -11.36 15.38 9.40
C ALA A 150 -12.72 15.80 9.99
N THR A 151 -13.70 16.11 9.13
CA THR A 151 -15.07 16.43 9.56
C THR A 151 -15.90 15.18 9.88
N TRP A 152 -15.51 14.02 9.37
CA TRP A 152 -16.20 12.75 9.61
C TRP A 152 -15.83 12.10 10.95
N ILE A 153 -14.55 12.22 11.36
CA ILE A 153 -14.02 11.73 12.64
C ILE A 153 -14.63 12.50 13.79
#